data_AF-A0A0G1MTQ1-F1
#
_entry.id   AF-A0A0G1MTQ1-F1
#
_cell.length_a   1.000
_cell.length_b   1.000
_cell.length_c   1.000
_cell.angle_alpha   90.00
_cell.angle_beta   90.00
_cell.angle_gamma   90.00
#
_symmetry.space_group_name_H-M   'P 1'
#
loop_
_entity.id
_entity.type
_entity.pdbx_description
1 polymer ?
#
loop_
_entity_poly.entity_id
_entity_poly.type
_entity_poly.pdbx_seq_one_letter_code
_entity_poly.pdbx_strand_id
1 'polypeptide(L)'
;MKFFRYWWWLAAAFFRKHWRTLSAAMVLGILAVSAGIKYYQFILNFLGRETKVGMVGRVSAGNLPTQISGLISYGLTKTGAGGKPEPNLALGWEANADGTKYTFKIDTSKKWSDQTPVKASDLSISIENVETEILDDETIIFKLVDPYAPFPVLVSRPIFKKDFIGLGPDKVVRMKRNGEFIDELTLQKPDNQKVRFKFYRTSSDLITAFKLGEVDEVWGLSSLSPVPKWDEVKIYQTLNFDIYSAVFFNTADSDLADKSFRQSLVYAIPNKPTGDNRAISPINPLSFSYNPGVKPYETNPQLAGELLKEFL
;
A
#
# COMPACT_ATOMS: atom_id res chain seq x y z
N MET A 1 -22.03 -10.33 68.14
CA MET A 1 -21.16 -11.54 68.19
C MET A 1 -21.84 -12.85 67.77
N LYS A 2 -23.13 -13.11 68.06
CA LYS A 2 -23.80 -14.38 67.68
C LYS A 2 -23.99 -14.58 66.16
N PHE A 3 -24.25 -13.50 65.41
CA PHE A 3 -24.43 -13.53 63.96
C PHE A 3 -23.17 -13.98 63.21
N PHE A 4 -22.01 -13.40 63.55
CA PHE A 4 -20.71 -13.77 62.98
C PHE A 4 -20.34 -15.23 63.27
N ARG A 5 -20.62 -15.69 64.49
CA ARG A 5 -20.39 -17.08 64.88
C ARG A 5 -21.26 -18.03 64.07
N TYR A 6 -22.53 -17.71 63.84
CA TYR A 6 -23.42 -18.54 63.01
C TYR A 6 -22.90 -18.70 61.58
N TRP A 7 -22.54 -17.60 60.90
CA TRP A 7 -21.99 -17.64 59.55
C TRP A 7 -20.65 -18.36 59.48
N TRP A 8 -19.81 -18.22 60.51
CA TRP A 8 -18.56 -18.98 60.62
C TRP A 8 -18.81 -20.49 60.70
N TRP A 9 -19.76 -20.94 61.53
CA TRP A 9 -20.10 -22.35 61.64
C TRP A 9 -20.78 -22.88 60.37
N LEU A 10 -21.63 -22.08 59.72
CA LEU A 10 -22.26 -22.42 58.45
C LEU A 10 -21.20 -22.60 57.34
N ALA A 11 -20.27 -21.65 57.22
CA ALA A 11 -19.16 -21.72 56.27
C ALA A 11 -18.23 -22.91 56.58
N ALA A 12 -17.91 -23.16 57.85
CA ALA A 12 -17.10 -24.29 58.27
C ALA A 12 -17.79 -25.64 57.99
N ALA A 13 -19.11 -25.74 58.21
CA ALA A 13 -19.89 -26.93 57.91
C ALA A 13 -20.00 -27.18 56.39
N PHE A 14 -20.24 -26.11 55.61
CA PHE A 14 -20.24 -26.16 54.15
C PHE A 14 -18.88 -26.59 53.60
N PHE A 15 -17.80 -26.00 54.10
CA PHE A 15 -16.43 -26.34 53.71
C PHE A 15 -16.10 -27.79 54.07
N ARG A 16 -16.46 -28.28 55.27
CA ARG A 16 -16.24 -29.69 55.62
C ARG A 16 -17.00 -30.65 54.71
N LYS A 17 -18.25 -30.32 54.34
CA LYS A 17 -19.08 -31.17 53.47
C LYS A 17 -18.61 -31.17 52.02
N HIS A 18 -18.18 -30.02 51.51
CA HIS A 18 -17.85 -29.80 50.09
C HIS A 18 -16.35 -29.59 49.83
N TRP A 19 -15.48 -29.87 50.80
CA TRP A 19 -14.03 -29.64 50.74
C TRP A 19 -13.40 -30.30 49.50
N ARG A 20 -13.79 -31.54 49.17
CA ARG A 20 -13.25 -32.25 48.00
C ARG A 20 -13.58 -31.56 46.69
N THR A 21 -14.82 -31.11 46.53
CA THR A 21 -15.27 -30.39 45.33
C THR A 21 -14.67 -28.99 45.23
N LEU A 22 -14.51 -28.29 46.37
CA LEU A 22 -13.88 -26.98 46.42
C LEU A 22 -12.39 -27.05 46.11
N SER A 23 -11.66 -28.02 46.66
CA SER A 23 -10.25 -28.24 46.38
C SER A 23 -10.02 -28.67 44.94
N ALA A 24 -10.87 -29.54 44.38
CA ALA A 24 -10.80 -29.90 42.96
C ALA A 24 -11.04 -28.69 42.04
N ALA A 25 -12.04 -27.85 42.35
CA ALA A 25 -12.32 -26.63 41.60
C ALA A 25 -11.18 -25.61 41.71
N MET A 26 -10.57 -25.46 42.89
CA MET A 26 -9.42 -24.59 43.10
C MET A 26 -8.20 -25.07 42.31
N VAL A 27 -7.91 -26.38 42.33
CA VAL A 27 -6.82 -26.97 41.54
C VAL A 27 -7.08 -26.81 40.05
N LEU A 28 -8.30 -27.08 39.58
CA LEU A 28 -8.69 -26.84 38.19
C LEU A 28 -8.56 -25.37 37.80
N GLY A 29 -8.95 -24.44 38.67
CA GLY A 29 -8.80 -23.01 38.47
C GLY A 29 -7.33 -22.61 38.35
N ILE A 30 -6.47 -23.10 39.25
CA ILE A 30 -5.02 -22.83 39.22
C ILE A 30 -4.38 -23.44 37.97
N LEU A 31 -4.78 -24.65 37.57
CA LEU A 31 -4.32 -25.30 36.34
C LEU A 31 -4.80 -24.54 35.11
N ALA A 32 -6.04 -24.06 35.08
CA ALA A 32 -6.59 -23.26 33.99
C ALA A 32 -5.90 -21.90 33.88
N VAL A 33 -5.61 -21.22 35.00
CA VAL A 33 -4.85 -19.96 35.01
C VAL A 33 -3.39 -20.20 34.62
N SER A 34 -2.74 -21.23 35.16
CA SER A 34 -1.35 -21.59 34.81
C SER A 34 -1.22 -21.98 33.33
N ALA A 35 -2.16 -22.78 32.82
CA ALA A 35 -2.24 -23.11 31.40
C ALA A 35 -2.55 -21.85 30.58
N GLY A 36 -3.49 -21.01 31.03
CA GLY A 36 -3.80 -19.73 30.41
C GLY A 36 -2.56 -18.86 30.26
N ILE A 37 -1.75 -18.68 31.31
CA ILE A 37 -0.50 -17.92 31.28
C ILE A 37 0.55 -18.60 30.39
N LYS A 38 0.71 -19.92 30.47
CA LYS A 38 1.70 -20.66 29.66
C LYS A 38 1.37 -20.64 28.17
N TYR A 39 0.08 -20.68 27.82
CA TYR A 39 -0.39 -20.79 26.45
C TYR A 39 -1.06 -19.51 25.92
N TYR A 40 -1.01 -18.38 26.65
CA TYR A 40 -1.71 -17.16 26.24
C TYR A 40 -1.27 -16.68 24.85
N GLN A 41 0.05 -16.72 24.56
CA GLN A 41 0.55 -16.33 23.24
C GLN A 41 0.06 -17.27 22.14
N PHE A 42 -0.01 -18.58 22.42
CA PHE A 42 -0.56 -19.54 21.48
C PHE A 42 -2.05 -19.28 21.22
N ILE A 43 -2.84 -19.00 22.27
CA ILE A 43 -4.27 -18.67 22.14
C ILE A 43 -4.46 -17.36 21.36
N LEU A 44 -3.67 -16.32 21.63
CA LEU A 44 -3.72 -15.05 20.89
C LEU A 44 -3.33 -15.24 19.42
N ASN A 45 -2.32 -16.07 19.14
CA ASN A 45 -1.92 -16.39 17.77
C ASN A 45 -2.98 -17.25 17.06
N PHE A 46 -3.62 -18.17 17.78
CA PHE A 46 -4.69 -19.03 17.27
C PHE A 46 -5.98 -18.26 16.97
N LEU A 47 -6.32 -17.25 17.78
CA LEU A 47 -7.47 -16.38 17.53
C LEU A 47 -7.26 -15.46 16.31
N GLY A 48 -6.01 -15.36 15.82
CA GLY A 48 -5.63 -14.50 14.70
C GLY A 48 -5.61 -13.03 15.12
N ARG A 49 -4.49 -12.35 14.89
CA ARG A 49 -4.46 -10.90 15.01
C ARG A 49 -5.08 -10.29 13.76
N GLU A 50 -6.06 -9.41 13.96
CA GLU A 50 -6.56 -8.53 12.91
C GLU A 50 -5.97 -7.14 13.14
N THR A 51 -5.06 -6.71 12.26
CA THR A 51 -4.54 -5.35 12.26
C THR A 51 -5.45 -4.48 11.42
N LYS A 52 -5.93 -3.36 11.97
CA LYS A 52 -6.78 -2.40 11.29
C LYS A 52 -5.93 -1.24 10.78
N VAL A 53 -5.85 -1.09 9.46
CA VAL A 53 -5.08 -0.04 8.79
C VAL A 53 -6.03 0.97 8.19
N GLY A 54 -5.85 2.24 8.51
CA GLY A 54 -6.59 3.33 7.90
C GLY A 54 -5.79 4.03 6.80
N MET A 55 -6.45 4.36 5.69
CA MET A 55 -5.86 5.09 4.56
C MET A 55 -6.80 6.18 4.04
N VAL A 56 -6.24 7.27 3.52
CA VAL A 56 -7.01 8.33 2.86
C VAL A 56 -7.14 8.01 1.38
N GLY A 57 -8.35 8.13 0.84
CA GLY A 57 -8.58 8.04 -0.60
C GLY A 57 -9.92 7.42 -0.97
N ARG A 58 -10.37 7.69 -2.19
CA ARG A 58 -11.53 7.01 -2.80
C ARG A 58 -11.02 5.82 -3.60
N VAL A 59 -11.14 4.65 -3.01
CA VAL A 59 -10.69 3.39 -3.60
C VAL A 59 -11.86 2.70 -4.28
N SER A 60 -11.61 2.11 -5.44
CA SER A 60 -12.52 1.35 -6.29
C SER A 60 -11.78 0.13 -6.81
N ALA A 61 -12.47 -0.72 -7.58
CA ALA A 61 -11.84 -1.93 -8.09
C ALA A 61 -10.71 -1.66 -9.10
N GLY A 62 -10.78 -0.55 -9.85
CA GLY A 62 -9.79 -0.20 -10.88
C GLY A 62 -8.61 0.64 -10.40
N ASN A 63 -8.62 1.13 -9.16
CA ASN A 63 -7.61 2.05 -8.63
C ASN A 63 -7.14 1.69 -7.21
N LEU A 64 -6.97 0.40 -6.92
CA LEU A 64 -6.39 -0.02 -5.64
C LEU A 64 -5.03 0.67 -5.40
N PRO A 65 -4.76 1.18 -4.18
CA PRO A 65 -3.45 1.73 -3.83
C PRO A 65 -2.33 0.72 -4.09
N THR A 66 -1.20 1.18 -4.61
CA THR A 66 -0.07 0.31 -5.00
C THR A 66 0.45 -0.54 -3.84
N GLN A 67 0.44 0.00 -2.63
CA GLN A 67 0.83 -0.70 -1.40
C GLN A 67 -0.09 -1.89 -1.07
N ILE A 68 -1.36 -1.83 -1.48
CA ILE A 68 -2.34 -2.91 -1.27
C ILE A 68 -2.30 -3.87 -2.46
N SER A 69 -2.36 -3.35 -3.69
CA SER A 69 -2.38 -4.19 -4.88
C SER A 69 -1.13 -5.07 -4.98
N GLY A 70 0.04 -4.55 -4.57
CA GLY A 70 1.30 -5.29 -4.55
C GLY A 70 1.39 -6.40 -3.49
N LEU A 71 0.55 -6.36 -2.44
CA LEU A 71 0.43 -7.46 -1.48
C LEU A 71 -0.41 -8.61 -2.05
N ILE A 72 -1.45 -8.26 -2.82
CA ILE A 72 -2.42 -9.21 -3.36
C ILE A 72 -1.89 -9.86 -4.66
N SER A 73 -1.21 -9.09 -5.51
CA SER A 73 -0.76 -9.57 -6.83
C SER A 73 0.44 -8.80 -7.38
N TYR A 74 0.95 -9.28 -8.50
CA TYR A 74 2.05 -8.70 -9.26
C TYR A 74 1.82 -8.88 -10.78
N GLY A 75 2.62 -8.20 -11.60
CA GLY A 75 2.49 -8.21 -13.06
C GLY A 75 3.34 -9.26 -13.77
N LEU A 76 3.32 -9.22 -15.11
CA LEU A 76 4.21 -10.04 -15.96
C LEU A 76 5.68 -9.76 -15.64
N THR A 77 5.98 -8.48 -15.46
CA THR A 77 7.29 -7.98 -15.07
C THR A 77 7.21 -7.32 -13.70
N LYS A 78 8.34 -6.84 -13.22
CA LYS A 78 8.42 -5.92 -12.08
C LYS A 78 9.36 -4.78 -12.42
N THR A 79 9.21 -3.67 -11.71
CA THR A 79 10.13 -2.54 -11.83
C THR A 79 11.31 -2.77 -10.87
N GLY A 80 12.48 -3.06 -11.44
CA GLY A 80 13.73 -3.27 -10.73
C GLY A 80 14.48 -1.98 -10.40
N ALA A 81 15.77 -2.13 -10.06
CA ALA A 81 16.62 -1.00 -9.76
C ALA A 81 16.70 -0.03 -10.95
N GLY A 82 16.65 1.27 -10.69
CA GLY A 82 16.69 2.26 -11.76
C GLY A 82 15.36 2.47 -12.50
N GLY A 83 14.29 1.77 -12.15
CA GLY A 83 13.05 1.80 -12.93
C GLY A 83 13.07 0.90 -14.17
N LYS A 84 14.05 -0.01 -14.27
CA LYS A 84 14.17 -0.94 -15.40
C LYS A 84 13.21 -2.12 -15.23
N PRO A 85 12.58 -2.61 -16.30
CA PRO A 85 11.74 -3.80 -16.22
C PRO A 85 12.61 -5.05 -15.97
N GLU A 86 12.15 -5.92 -15.08
CA GLU A 86 12.75 -7.23 -14.78
C GLU A 86 11.69 -8.33 -14.87
N PRO A 87 12.07 -9.59 -15.15
CA PRO A 87 11.17 -10.74 -15.09
C PRO A 87 10.45 -10.87 -13.74
N ASN A 88 9.21 -11.36 -13.79
CA ASN A 88 8.40 -11.66 -12.61
C ASN A 88 7.50 -12.87 -12.85
N LEU A 89 6.20 -12.69 -13.16
CA LEU A 89 5.37 -13.82 -13.61
C LEU A 89 5.84 -14.36 -14.95
N ALA A 90 6.26 -13.47 -15.85
CA ALA A 90 6.93 -13.88 -17.07
C ALA A 90 8.40 -14.17 -16.78
N LEU A 91 8.88 -15.31 -17.26
CA LEU A 91 10.29 -15.73 -17.23
C LEU A 91 11.18 -14.79 -18.06
N GLY A 92 10.61 -14.18 -19.09
CA GLY A 92 11.27 -13.22 -19.96
C GLY A 92 10.35 -12.76 -21.10
N TRP A 93 10.87 -11.86 -21.92
CA TRP A 93 10.18 -11.39 -23.12
C TRP A 93 11.15 -11.13 -24.26
N GLU A 94 10.63 -11.19 -25.48
CA GLU A 94 11.34 -10.86 -26.71
C GLU A 94 10.53 -9.82 -27.49
N ALA A 95 11.21 -8.77 -27.96
CA ALA A 95 10.63 -7.78 -28.87
C ALA A 95 11.09 -8.06 -30.30
N ASN A 96 10.21 -7.86 -31.30
CA ASN A 96 10.65 -7.84 -32.69
C ASN A 96 11.53 -6.62 -32.98
N ALA A 97 12.19 -6.63 -34.14
CA ALA A 97 13.09 -5.53 -34.57
C ALA A 97 12.41 -4.15 -34.57
N ASP A 98 11.12 -4.12 -34.91
CA ASP A 98 10.34 -2.88 -35.00
C ASP A 98 9.76 -2.42 -33.66
N GLY A 99 9.88 -3.22 -32.57
CA GLY A 99 9.35 -2.86 -31.25
C GLY A 99 7.82 -2.81 -31.15
N THR A 100 7.12 -3.43 -32.09
CA THR A 100 5.64 -3.47 -32.19
C THR A 100 5.05 -4.81 -31.76
N LYS A 101 5.86 -5.83 -31.57
CA LYS A 101 5.44 -7.17 -31.12
C LYS A 101 6.30 -7.62 -29.95
N TYR A 102 5.66 -7.92 -28.83
CA TYR A 102 6.31 -8.46 -27.63
C TYR A 102 5.77 -9.84 -27.29
N THR A 103 6.64 -10.83 -27.19
CA THR A 103 6.29 -12.20 -26.80
C THR A 103 6.77 -12.45 -25.37
N PHE A 104 5.88 -12.82 -24.47
CA PHE A 104 6.17 -13.14 -23.07
C PHE A 104 6.02 -14.64 -22.81
N LYS A 105 6.96 -15.22 -22.07
CA LYS A 105 6.89 -16.60 -21.57
C LYS A 105 6.45 -16.61 -20.11
N ILE A 106 5.33 -17.23 -19.81
CA ILE A 106 4.67 -17.26 -18.50
C ILE A 106 5.19 -18.43 -17.66
N ASP A 107 5.50 -18.18 -16.39
CA ASP A 107 5.85 -19.22 -15.44
C ASP A 107 4.60 -19.96 -14.94
N THR A 108 4.27 -21.09 -15.59
CA THR A 108 3.12 -21.94 -15.24
C THR A 108 3.33 -22.79 -13.99
N SER A 109 4.53 -22.78 -13.39
CA SER A 109 4.76 -23.41 -12.08
C SER A 109 4.10 -22.63 -10.93
N LYS A 110 3.73 -21.36 -11.19
CA LYS A 110 3.05 -20.50 -10.23
C LYS A 110 1.59 -20.88 -10.07
N LYS A 111 1.05 -20.49 -8.92
CA LYS A 111 -0.37 -20.65 -8.57
C LYS A 111 -0.96 -19.32 -8.20
N TRP A 112 -2.23 -19.16 -8.52
CA TRP A 112 -3.05 -18.12 -7.97
C TRP A 112 -3.23 -18.32 -6.46
N SER A 113 -3.64 -17.26 -5.79
CA SER A 113 -3.91 -17.27 -4.36
C SER A 113 -4.99 -18.29 -3.94
N ASP A 114 -5.88 -18.69 -4.85
CA ASP A 114 -6.88 -19.77 -4.68
C ASP A 114 -6.34 -21.19 -4.94
N GLN A 115 -5.03 -21.33 -5.20
CA GLN A 115 -4.31 -22.58 -5.53
C GLN A 115 -4.53 -23.11 -6.95
N THR A 116 -5.30 -22.42 -7.79
CA THR A 116 -5.40 -22.80 -9.21
C THR A 116 -4.06 -22.55 -9.93
N PRO A 117 -3.66 -23.41 -10.88
CA PRO A 117 -2.45 -23.19 -11.67
C PRO A 117 -2.58 -21.94 -12.54
N VAL A 118 -1.47 -21.25 -12.77
CA VAL A 118 -1.45 -20.10 -13.68
C VAL A 118 -1.35 -20.58 -15.13
N LYS A 119 -2.15 -19.97 -16.00
CA LYS A 119 -2.11 -20.13 -17.46
C LYS A 119 -2.19 -18.78 -18.12
N ALA A 120 -1.61 -18.64 -19.30
CA ALA A 120 -1.67 -17.43 -20.13
C ALA A 120 -3.12 -16.96 -20.38
N SER A 121 -4.05 -17.91 -20.61
CA SER A 121 -5.46 -17.63 -20.85
C SER A 121 -6.22 -17.04 -19.65
N ASP A 122 -5.70 -17.20 -18.44
CA ASP A 122 -6.28 -16.60 -17.22
C ASP A 122 -5.88 -15.13 -17.03
N LEU A 123 -4.86 -14.65 -17.75
CA LEU A 123 -4.25 -13.34 -17.55
C LEU A 123 -5.06 -12.27 -18.28
N SER A 124 -6.02 -11.68 -17.57
CA SER A 124 -6.84 -10.57 -18.08
C SER A 124 -6.05 -9.26 -18.14
N ILE A 125 -5.24 -9.10 -19.19
CA ILE A 125 -4.47 -7.88 -19.46
C ILE A 125 -5.11 -7.16 -20.64
N SER A 126 -5.75 -6.02 -20.35
CA SER A 126 -6.32 -5.14 -21.37
C SER A 126 -5.60 -3.80 -21.33
N ILE A 127 -5.01 -3.44 -22.47
CA ILE A 127 -4.32 -2.18 -22.68
C ILE A 127 -4.92 -1.56 -23.94
N GLU A 128 -5.22 -0.26 -23.88
CA GLU A 128 -5.79 0.46 -25.01
C GLU A 128 -4.84 0.42 -26.22
N ASN A 129 -5.37 0.16 -27.41
CA ASN A 129 -4.61 0.05 -28.66
C ASN A 129 -3.52 -1.04 -28.67
N VAL A 130 -3.70 -2.10 -27.87
CA VAL A 130 -2.83 -3.29 -27.89
C VAL A 130 -3.69 -4.53 -28.11
N GLU A 131 -3.37 -5.29 -29.15
CA GLU A 131 -3.97 -6.59 -29.41
C GLU A 131 -3.22 -7.67 -28.60
N THR A 132 -3.96 -8.49 -27.85
CA THR A 132 -3.41 -9.59 -27.07
C THR A 132 -3.77 -10.92 -27.74
N GLU A 133 -2.77 -11.71 -28.09
CA GLU A 133 -2.90 -13.04 -28.67
C GLU A 133 -2.31 -14.08 -27.69
N ILE A 134 -3.11 -15.08 -27.32
CA ILE A 134 -2.69 -16.20 -26.47
C ILE A 134 -2.39 -17.38 -27.39
N LEU A 135 -1.12 -17.78 -27.49
CA LEU A 135 -0.70 -18.86 -28.38
C LEU A 135 -0.90 -20.24 -27.73
N ASP A 136 -0.57 -20.34 -26.45
CA ASP A 136 -0.66 -21.54 -25.62
C ASP A 136 -0.75 -21.17 -24.13
N ASP A 137 -0.75 -22.16 -23.23
CA ASP A 137 -0.84 -21.95 -21.79
C ASP A 137 0.35 -21.14 -21.19
N GLU A 138 1.46 -20.99 -21.92
CA GLU A 138 2.71 -20.39 -21.44
C GLU A 138 3.12 -19.14 -22.24
N THR A 139 2.39 -18.77 -23.29
CA THR A 139 2.86 -17.75 -24.24
C THR A 139 1.77 -16.72 -24.53
N ILE A 140 2.10 -15.45 -24.24
CA ILE A 140 1.27 -14.29 -24.59
C ILE A 140 2.05 -13.40 -25.54
N ILE A 141 1.38 -12.96 -26.61
CA ILE A 141 1.91 -12.03 -27.59
C ILE A 141 1.08 -10.74 -27.50
N PHE A 142 1.76 -9.61 -27.37
CA PHE A 142 1.16 -8.29 -27.49
C PHE A 142 1.59 -7.65 -28.80
N LYS A 143 0.63 -7.17 -29.59
CA LYS A 143 0.86 -6.40 -30.81
C LYS A 143 0.41 -4.97 -30.58
N LEU A 144 1.32 -4.04 -30.78
CA LEU A 144 1.13 -2.61 -30.59
C LEU A 144 0.99 -1.95 -31.98
N VAL A 145 0.20 -0.89 -32.03
CA VAL A 145 0.08 -0.06 -33.25
C VAL A 145 1.39 0.66 -33.56
N ASP A 146 2.03 1.21 -32.52
CA ASP A 146 3.27 1.97 -32.62
C ASP A 146 4.36 1.36 -31.71
N PRO A 147 5.65 1.53 -32.05
CA PRO A 147 6.75 1.08 -31.19
C PRO A 147 6.72 1.77 -29.83
N TYR A 148 6.75 0.98 -28.75
CA TYR A 148 6.74 1.51 -27.38
C TYR A 148 7.76 0.81 -26.49
N ALA A 149 8.99 1.34 -26.46
CA ALA A 149 10.10 0.77 -25.68
C ALA A 149 9.77 0.52 -24.18
N PRO A 150 8.99 1.36 -23.48
CA PRO A 150 8.61 1.11 -22.08
C PRO A 150 7.51 0.05 -21.88
N PHE A 151 7.06 -0.66 -22.92
CA PHE A 151 5.99 -1.65 -22.81
C PHE A 151 6.19 -2.69 -21.69
N PRO A 152 7.41 -3.24 -21.47
CA PRO A 152 7.64 -4.15 -20.36
C PRO A 152 7.41 -3.53 -18.97
N VAL A 153 7.51 -2.20 -18.82
CA VAL A 153 7.15 -1.51 -17.56
C VAL A 153 5.63 -1.39 -17.41
N LEU A 154 4.89 -1.26 -18.51
CA LEU A 154 3.43 -1.15 -18.48
C LEU A 154 2.76 -2.43 -17.95
N VAL A 155 3.31 -3.59 -18.31
CA VAL A 155 2.85 -4.91 -17.85
C VAL A 155 3.38 -5.33 -16.48
N SER A 156 4.05 -4.42 -15.74
CA SER A 156 4.44 -4.66 -14.34
C SER A 156 3.27 -4.48 -13.36
N ARG A 157 2.16 -3.92 -13.84
CA ARG A 157 0.93 -3.71 -13.07
C ARG A 157 0.37 -5.05 -12.55
N PRO A 158 -0.11 -5.10 -11.29
CA PRO A 158 -0.70 -6.30 -10.72
C PRO A 158 -1.87 -6.86 -11.55
N ILE A 159 -1.84 -8.17 -11.81
CA ILE A 159 -2.88 -8.87 -12.58
C ILE A 159 -3.83 -9.57 -11.61
N PHE A 160 -5.13 -9.46 -11.85
CA PHE A 160 -6.15 -10.09 -11.02
C PHE A 160 -7.09 -10.95 -11.86
N LYS A 161 -7.45 -12.11 -11.32
CA LYS A 161 -8.69 -12.80 -11.68
C LYS A 161 -9.88 -12.06 -11.06
N LYS A 162 -11.09 -12.55 -11.37
CA LYS A 162 -12.33 -12.09 -10.73
C LYS A 162 -12.19 -12.12 -9.20
N ASP A 163 -12.86 -11.19 -8.53
CA ASP A 163 -12.90 -11.07 -7.06
C ASP A 163 -11.54 -10.85 -6.38
N PHE A 164 -10.58 -10.22 -7.08
CA PHE A 164 -9.22 -9.94 -6.58
C PHE A 164 -8.41 -11.17 -6.20
N ILE A 165 -8.67 -12.30 -6.87
CA ILE A 165 -7.77 -13.44 -6.82
C ILE A 165 -6.48 -13.03 -7.54
N GLY A 166 -5.43 -12.79 -6.75
CA GLY A 166 -4.11 -12.38 -7.23
C GLY A 166 -3.09 -13.50 -7.24
N LEU A 167 -1.87 -13.15 -7.66
CA LEU A 167 -0.70 -14.03 -7.72
C LEU A 167 0.18 -13.92 -6.47
N GLY A 168 -0.09 -12.94 -5.61
CA GLY A 168 0.63 -12.69 -4.38
C GLY A 168 0.23 -13.65 -3.25
N PRO A 169 0.95 -13.59 -2.12
CA PRO A 169 0.71 -14.46 -0.98
C PRO A 169 -0.57 -14.12 -0.21
N ASP A 170 -1.04 -12.87 -0.27
CA ASP A 170 -2.16 -12.38 0.53
C ASP A 170 -3.49 -12.54 -0.22
N LYS A 171 -4.51 -13.07 0.48
CA LYS A 171 -5.83 -13.35 -0.09
C LYS A 171 -6.83 -12.28 0.31
N VAL A 172 -7.63 -11.78 -0.64
CA VAL A 172 -8.80 -10.97 -0.30
C VAL A 172 -9.89 -11.88 0.27
N VAL A 173 -10.25 -11.70 1.54
CA VAL A 173 -11.27 -12.52 2.23
C VAL A 173 -12.58 -11.77 2.47
N ARG A 174 -12.53 -10.44 2.46
CA ARG A 174 -13.73 -9.61 2.60
C ARG A 174 -13.51 -8.28 1.92
N MET A 175 -14.55 -7.79 1.26
CA MET A 175 -14.58 -6.47 0.64
C MET A 175 -15.96 -5.85 0.85
N LYS A 176 -16.01 -4.71 1.53
CA LYS A 176 -17.25 -3.95 1.74
C LYS A 176 -17.26 -2.80 0.73
N ARG A 177 -18.32 -2.74 -0.08
CA ARG A 177 -18.47 -1.72 -1.13
C ARG A 177 -19.66 -0.83 -0.83
N ASN A 178 -19.56 0.42 -1.28
CA ASN A 178 -20.63 1.40 -1.30
C ASN A 178 -20.68 2.03 -2.70
N GLY A 179 -21.57 1.53 -3.54
CA GLY A 179 -21.55 1.80 -4.98
C GLY A 179 -20.27 1.24 -5.62
N GLU A 180 -19.56 2.08 -6.36
CA GLU A 180 -18.29 1.73 -7.02
C GLU A 180 -17.08 1.77 -6.07
N PHE A 181 -17.23 2.36 -4.89
CA PHE A 181 -16.15 2.53 -3.93
C PHE A 181 -16.05 1.36 -2.96
N ILE A 182 -14.82 1.07 -2.54
CA ILE A 182 -14.49 0.10 -1.50
C ILE A 182 -14.29 0.90 -0.21
N ASP A 183 -15.11 0.61 0.80
CA ASP A 183 -14.99 1.21 2.14
C ASP A 183 -14.02 0.41 3.03
N GLU A 184 -14.07 -0.93 2.92
CA GLU A 184 -13.20 -1.83 3.65
C GLU A 184 -12.71 -2.99 2.78
N LEU A 185 -11.46 -3.38 2.95
CA LEU A 185 -10.84 -4.53 2.33
C LEU A 185 -10.07 -5.33 3.38
N THR A 186 -10.38 -6.61 3.55
CA THR A 186 -9.66 -7.49 4.47
C THR A 186 -8.82 -8.49 3.69
N LEU A 187 -7.52 -8.48 3.95
CA LEU A 187 -6.56 -9.45 3.45
C LEU A 187 -6.27 -10.49 4.53
N GLN A 188 -6.06 -11.74 4.12
CA GLN A 188 -5.52 -12.81 4.95
C GLN A 188 -4.12 -13.17 4.44
N LYS A 189 -3.14 -13.05 5.33
CA LYS A 189 -1.75 -13.45 5.09
C LYS A 189 -1.59 -14.98 5.13
N PRO A 190 -0.49 -15.54 4.62
CA PRO A 190 -0.22 -16.97 4.67
C PRO A 190 -0.21 -17.58 6.09
N ASP A 191 0.11 -16.78 7.10
CA ASP A 191 0.10 -17.18 8.51
C ASP A 191 -1.26 -17.04 9.20
N ASN A 192 -2.33 -16.81 8.43
CA ASN A 192 -3.71 -16.57 8.86
C ASN A 192 -3.95 -15.26 9.62
N GLN A 193 -2.95 -14.39 9.76
CA GLN A 193 -3.20 -13.03 10.24
C GLN A 193 -4.03 -12.26 9.23
N LYS A 194 -4.90 -11.37 9.74
CA LYS A 194 -5.76 -10.54 8.91
C LYS A 194 -5.32 -9.09 8.96
N VAL A 195 -5.38 -8.42 7.83
CA VAL A 195 -5.18 -6.96 7.75
C VAL A 195 -6.43 -6.37 7.15
N ARG A 196 -7.12 -5.52 7.90
CA ARG A 196 -8.31 -4.81 7.46
C ARG A 196 -7.95 -3.38 7.12
N PHE A 197 -7.97 -3.07 5.83
CA PHE A 197 -7.87 -1.71 5.32
C PHE A 197 -9.25 -1.05 5.38
N LYS A 198 -9.31 0.15 5.93
CA LYS A 198 -10.49 1.02 5.94
C LYS A 198 -10.13 2.36 5.30
N PHE A 199 -10.95 2.79 4.34
CA PHE A 199 -10.68 3.97 3.53
C PHE A 199 -11.51 5.16 3.99
N TYR A 200 -10.85 6.31 4.14
CA TYR A 200 -11.45 7.55 4.62
C TYR A 200 -11.34 8.63 3.55
N ARG A 201 -12.32 9.54 3.53
CA ARG A 201 -12.37 10.62 2.53
C ARG A 201 -11.34 11.70 2.80
N THR A 202 -11.08 11.99 4.07
CA THR A 202 -10.16 13.06 4.49
C THR A 202 -9.16 12.55 5.53
N SER A 203 -7.99 13.20 5.59
CA SER A 203 -7.00 12.95 6.64
C SER A 203 -7.57 13.22 8.03
N SER A 204 -8.47 14.20 8.18
CA SER A 204 -9.11 14.53 9.45
C SER A 204 -10.00 13.41 9.97
N ASP A 205 -10.80 12.78 9.09
CA ASP A 205 -11.64 11.63 9.46
C ASP A 205 -10.78 10.44 9.88
N LEU A 206 -9.72 10.16 9.13
CA LEU A 206 -8.77 9.09 9.44
C LEU A 206 -8.06 9.31 10.78
N ILE A 207 -7.57 10.53 11.03
CA ILE A 207 -6.92 10.88 12.30
C ILE A 207 -7.92 10.76 13.46
N THR A 208 -9.19 11.13 13.25
CA THR A 208 -10.24 10.97 14.27
C THR A 208 -10.50 9.50 14.55
N ALA A 209 -10.62 8.67 13.51
CA ALA A 209 -10.79 7.23 13.66
C ALA A 209 -9.60 6.58 14.39
N PHE A 210 -8.38 7.02 14.11
CA PHE A 210 -7.18 6.58 14.83
C PHE A 210 -7.24 6.99 16.31
N LYS A 211 -7.63 8.23 16.62
CA LYS A 211 -7.82 8.70 18.01
C LYS A 211 -8.89 7.91 18.77
N LEU A 212 -9.92 7.43 18.07
CA LEU A 212 -11.00 6.62 18.64
C LEU A 212 -10.66 5.12 18.74
N GLY A 213 -9.49 4.68 18.26
CA GLY A 213 -9.10 3.27 18.25
C GLY A 213 -9.85 2.42 17.21
N GLU A 214 -10.46 3.06 16.20
CA GLU A 214 -11.10 2.34 15.10
C GLU A 214 -10.07 1.69 14.16
N VAL A 215 -8.88 2.28 14.07
CA VAL A 215 -7.73 1.76 13.30
C VAL A 215 -6.49 1.76 14.19
N ASP A 216 -5.66 0.73 14.04
CA ASP A 216 -4.43 0.53 14.81
C ASP A 216 -3.23 1.20 14.13
N GLU A 217 -3.25 1.29 12.80
CA GLU A 217 -2.20 1.88 11.99
C GLU A 217 -2.78 2.86 10.98
N VAL A 218 -1.99 3.87 10.63
CA VAL A 218 -2.34 4.88 9.63
C VAL A 218 -1.25 4.90 8.56
N TRP A 219 -1.63 4.60 7.31
CA TRP A 219 -0.68 4.53 6.19
C TRP A 219 -0.91 5.68 5.20
N GLY A 220 0.18 6.19 4.63
CA GLY A 220 0.14 7.10 3.48
C GLY A 220 -0.32 8.53 3.78
N LEU A 221 -0.19 9.01 5.02
CA LEU A 221 -0.42 10.43 5.33
C LEU A 221 0.70 11.30 4.73
N SER A 222 0.31 12.30 3.93
CA SER A 222 1.21 13.29 3.34
C SER A 222 1.57 14.43 4.30
N SER A 223 0.76 14.66 5.34
CA SER A 223 1.03 15.67 6.36
C SER A 223 0.65 15.15 7.75
N LEU A 224 1.51 15.38 8.74
CA LEU A 224 1.33 14.89 10.11
C LEU A 224 0.45 15.80 11.01
N SER A 225 -0.25 16.80 10.46
CA SER A 225 -0.93 17.79 11.29
C SER A 225 -2.42 17.48 11.56
N PRO A 226 -2.84 17.39 12.83
CA PRO A 226 -2.07 16.98 14.02
C PRO A 226 -2.47 15.55 14.42
N VAL A 227 -1.59 14.60 14.10
CA VAL A 227 -1.56 13.31 14.78
C VAL A 227 -1.16 13.57 16.25
N PRO A 228 -1.87 13.00 17.24
CA PRO A 228 -1.49 13.18 18.64
C PRO A 228 -0.04 12.75 18.89
N LYS A 229 0.70 13.55 19.66
CA LYS A 229 1.99 13.12 20.23
C LYS A 229 1.71 12.32 21.50
N TRP A 230 1.34 11.06 21.34
CA TRP A 230 1.22 10.10 22.45
C TRP A 230 2.46 9.22 22.48
N ASP A 231 2.90 8.82 23.69
CA ASP A 231 4.12 8.02 23.87
C ASP A 231 4.02 6.64 23.22
N GLU A 232 2.80 6.13 23.07
CA GLU A 232 2.49 4.85 22.43
C GLU A 232 2.47 4.93 20.89
N VAL A 233 2.45 6.14 20.30
CA VAL A 233 2.35 6.33 18.85
C VAL A 233 3.73 6.45 18.23
N LYS A 234 4.06 5.51 17.34
CA LYS A 234 5.29 5.53 16.56
C LYS A 234 5.02 6.09 15.17
N ILE A 235 5.80 7.09 14.78
CA ILE A 235 5.70 7.71 13.47
C ILE A 235 6.90 7.28 12.64
N TYR A 236 6.63 6.64 11.50
CA TYR A 236 7.62 6.27 10.51
C TYR A 236 7.46 7.20 9.30
N GLN A 237 8.49 7.98 9.01
CA GLN A 237 8.55 8.83 7.83
C GLN A 237 9.45 8.17 6.79
N THR A 238 8.98 8.13 5.55
CA THR A 238 9.76 7.68 4.41
C THR A 238 9.59 8.68 3.27
N LEU A 239 10.68 8.91 2.53
CA LEU A 239 10.63 9.74 1.34
C LEU A 239 10.20 8.87 0.15
N ASN A 240 9.09 9.27 -0.50
CA ASN A 240 8.60 8.58 -1.68
C ASN A 240 9.05 9.33 -2.93
N PHE A 241 10.06 8.78 -3.63
CA PHE A 241 10.62 9.38 -4.84
C PHE A 241 9.75 9.23 -6.09
N ASP A 242 8.68 8.42 -6.03
CA ASP A 242 7.73 8.24 -7.13
C ASP A 242 6.59 9.29 -7.11
N ILE A 243 6.57 10.18 -6.11
CA ILE A 243 5.57 11.24 -5.97
C ILE A 243 6.28 12.56 -5.74
N TYR A 244 5.92 13.59 -6.51
CA TYR A 244 6.36 14.96 -6.29
C TYR A 244 5.19 15.94 -6.45
N SER A 245 5.34 17.12 -5.84
CA SER A 245 4.41 18.24 -6.03
C SER A 245 5.04 19.26 -6.95
N ALA A 246 4.27 19.75 -7.92
CA ALA A 246 4.71 20.76 -8.88
C ALA A 246 3.66 21.83 -9.11
N VAL A 247 4.14 23.03 -9.45
CA VAL A 247 3.33 24.13 -9.94
C VAL A 247 3.57 24.24 -11.43
N PHE A 248 2.50 24.14 -12.22
CA PHE A 248 2.57 24.27 -13.68
C PHE A 248 2.16 25.68 -14.09
N PHE A 249 2.95 26.31 -14.95
CA PHE A 249 2.57 27.56 -15.59
C PHE A 249 1.70 27.27 -16.81
N ASN A 250 0.55 27.93 -16.92
CA ASN A 250 -0.28 27.85 -18.12
C ASN A 250 0.35 28.73 -19.21
N THR A 251 1.13 28.14 -20.12
CA THR A 251 1.84 28.89 -21.17
C THR A 251 0.94 29.37 -22.31
N ALA A 252 -0.38 29.12 -22.25
CA ALA A 252 -1.36 29.72 -23.16
C ALA A 252 -1.79 31.14 -22.72
N ASP A 253 -1.54 31.50 -21.46
CA ASP A 253 -1.69 32.87 -20.98
C ASP A 253 -0.58 33.76 -21.55
N SER A 254 -0.90 35.02 -21.90
CA SER A 254 0.02 35.92 -22.60
C SER A 254 1.28 36.24 -21.81
N ASP A 255 1.15 36.40 -20.50
CA ASP A 255 2.26 36.79 -19.64
C ASP A 255 3.10 35.56 -19.32
N LEU A 256 2.44 34.45 -18.96
CA LEU A 256 3.11 33.19 -18.64
C LEU A 256 3.69 32.48 -19.87
N ALA A 257 3.40 32.93 -21.10
CA ALA A 257 4.09 32.48 -22.30
C ALA A 257 5.56 32.93 -22.35
N ASP A 258 5.88 34.07 -21.72
CA ASP A 258 7.25 34.57 -21.67
C ASP A 258 8.16 33.74 -20.73
N LYS A 259 9.35 33.40 -21.24
CA LYS A 259 10.28 32.55 -20.51
C LYS A 259 10.94 33.31 -19.35
N SER A 260 11.31 34.57 -19.55
CA SER A 260 11.99 35.39 -18.54
C SER A 260 11.04 35.66 -17.37
N PHE A 261 9.76 35.90 -17.64
CA PHE A 261 8.73 36.02 -16.61
C PHE A 261 8.55 34.74 -15.80
N ARG A 262 8.42 33.57 -16.45
CA ARG A 262 8.35 32.29 -15.70
C ARG A 262 9.60 32.06 -14.85
N GLN A 263 10.79 32.39 -15.36
CA GLN A 263 12.04 32.26 -14.61
C GLN A 263 12.07 33.22 -13.42
N SER A 264 11.63 34.47 -13.57
CA SER A 264 11.56 35.45 -12.48
C SER A 264 10.70 34.93 -11.33
N LEU A 265 9.50 34.39 -11.64
CA LEU A 265 8.61 33.79 -10.66
C LEU A 265 9.29 32.64 -9.91
N VAL A 266 9.97 31.73 -10.63
CA VAL A 266 10.69 30.62 -9.99
C VAL A 266 11.81 31.12 -9.09
N TYR A 267 12.62 32.09 -9.53
CA TYR A 267 13.73 32.65 -8.75
C TYR A 267 13.24 33.40 -7.49
N ALA A 268 12.02 33.96 -7.52
CA ALA A 268 11.42 34.69 -6.40
C ALA A 268 10.89 33.78 -5.27
N ILE A 269 10.64 32.48 -5.52
CA ILE A 269 10.05 31.58 -4.51
C ILE A 269 10.99 31.45 -3.30
N PRO A 270 10.57 31.84 -2.08
CA PRO A 270 11.38 31.70 -0.88
C PRO A 270 11.36 30.25 -0.35
N ASN A 271 12.37 29.89 0.45
CA ASN A 271 12.39 28.66 1.26
C ASN A 271 12.08 27.37 0.48
N LYS A 272 12.69 27.20 -0.70
CA LYS A 272 12.59 25.95 -1.45
C LYS A 272 13.10 24.78 -0.61
N PRO A 273 12.48 23.58 -0.71
CA PRO A 273 13.04 22.37 -0.13
C PRO A 273 14.49 22.16 -0.58
N THR A 274 15.29 21.50 0.26
CA THR A 274 16.70 21.20 -0.01
C THR A 274 16.97 19.70 0.13
N GLY A 275 18.08 19.23 -0.44
CA GLY A 275 18.48 17.82 -0.40
C GLY A 275 17.46 16.91 -1.10
N ASP A 276 17.28 15.70 -0.60
CA ASP A 276 16.44 14.68 -1.24
C ASP A 276 14.95 15.06 -1.31
N ASN A 277 14.49 15.96 -0.44
CA ASN A 277 13.11 16.47 -0.45
C ASN A 277 12.85 17.46 -1.61
N ARG A 278 13.87 17.81 -2.40
CA ARG A 278 13.77 18.75 -3.51
C ARG A 278 13.74 18.01 -4.85
N ALA A 279 12.58 18.00 -5.49
CA ALA A 279 12.49 17.63 -6.91
C ALA A 279 13.00 18.78 -7.79
N ILE A 280 14.08 18.55 -8.53
CA ILE A 280 14.61 19.47 -9.56
C ILE A 280 14.26 19.04 -10.99
N SER A 281 13.70 17.84 -11.14
CA SER A 281 13.30 17.21 -12.39
C SER A 281 11.99 16.43 -12.15
N PRO A 282 11.13 16.26 -13.18
CA PRO A 282 9.97 15.38 -13.07
C PRO A 282 10.32 13.89 -13.01
N ILE A 283 11.59 13.54 -13.23
CA ILE A 283 12.08 12.15 -13.23
C ILE A 283 12.56 11.77 -11.82
N ASN A 284 12.14 10.59 -11.35
CA ASN A 284 12.58 10.02 -10.07
C ASN A 284 14.13 9.98 -10.03
N PRO A 285 14.78 10.52 -8.97
CA PRO A 285 16.25 10.57 -8.86
C PRO A 285 16.94 9.20 -8.84
N LEU A 286 16.21 8.14 -8.51
CA LEU A 286 16.70 6.77 -8.56
C LEU A 286 16.57 6.15 -9.95
N SER A 287 15.94 6.83 -10.92
CA SER A 287 15.78 6.32 -12.28
C SER A 287 17.10 6.31 -13.06
N PHE A 288 17.29 5.31 -13.91
CA PHE A 288 18.40 5.28 -14.86
C PHE A 288 18.39 6.48 -15.84
N SER A 289 17.23 7.10 -16.02
CA SER A 289 17.01 8.24 -16.91
C SER A 289 17.13 9.59 -16.21
N TYR A 290 17.42 9.60 -14.91
CA TYR A 290 17.57 10.84 -14.15
C TYR A 290 18.82 11.61 -14.59
N ASN A 291 18.64 12.90 -14.85
CA ASN A 291 19.73 13.81 -15.15
C ASN A 291 19.97 14.77 -13.96
N PRO A 292 21.06 14.60 -13.18
CA PRO A 292 21.39 15.49 -12.08
C PRO A 292 21.90 16.87 -12.55
N GLY A 293 22.26 17.03 -13.82
CA GLY A 293 22.80 18.27 -14.39
C GLY A 293 21.74 19.32 -14.76
N VAL A 294 20.47 19.11 -14.42
CA VAL A 294 19.41 20.10 -14.67
C VAL A 294 19.61 21.33 -13.78
N LYS A 295 19.30 22.52 -14.32
CA LYS A 295 19.41 23.77 -13.57
C LYS A 295 18.39 23.78 -12.42
N PRO A 296 18.81 23.91 -11.15
CA PRO A 296 17.91 23.79 -10.00
C PRO A 296 17.03 25.03 -9.75
N TYR A 297 17.39 26.15 -10.39
CA TYR A 297 16.78 27.47 -10.21
C TYR A 297 16.68 27.83 -8.72
N GLU A 298 17.80 27.89 -8.01
CA GLU A 298 17.83 28.29 -6.60
C GLU A 298 17.21 29.67 -6.37
N THR A 299 16.68 29.93 -5.18
CA THR A 299 16.10 31.23 -4.85
C THR A 299 17.12 32.36 -5.03
N ASN A 300 16.80 33.34 -5.87
CA ASN A 300 17.63 34.51 -6.16
C ASN A 300 16.74 35.72 -6.43
N PRO A 301 16.36 36.49 -5.38
CA PRO A 301 15.44 37.62 -5.51
C PRO A 301 15.98 38.74 -6.40
N GLN A 302 17.31 38.94 -6.45
CA GLN A 302 17.94 39.96 -7.28
C GLN A 302 17.74 39.64 -8.76
N LEU A 303 18.12 38.43 -9.18
CA LEU A 303 17.95 37.97 -10.55
C LEU A 303 16.47 37.88 -10.94
N ALA A 304 15.59 37.50 -10.00
CA ALA A 304 14.14 37.55 -10.22
C ALA A 304 13.68 38.97 -10.58
N GLY A 305 14.14 39.99 -9.84
CA GLY A 305 13.80 41.38 -10.11
C GLY A 305 14.34 41.90 -11.44
N GLU A 306 15.54 41.47 -11.84
CA GLU A 306 16.12 41.80 -13.16
C GLU A 306 15.29 41.21 -14.31
N LEU A 307 14.98 39.92 -14.24
CA LEU A 307 14.17 39.23 -15.25
C LEU A 307 12.72 39.77 -15.33
N LEU A 308 12.16 40.20 -14.20
CA LEU A 308 10.84 40.82 -14.19
C LEU A 308 10.85 42.19 -14.89
N LYS A 309 11.91 42.98 -14.72
CA LYS A 309 12.05 44.28 -15.41
C LYS A 309 12.28 44.14 -16.91
N GLU A 310 12.91 43.05 -17.35
CA GLU A 310 13.09 42.75 -18.77
C GLU A 310 11.76 42.38 -19.45
N PHE A 311 10.84 41.76 -18.69
CA PHE A 311 9.52 41.38 -19.17
C PHE A 311 8.54 42.57 -19.27
N LEU A 312 8.62 43.53 -18.34
CA LEU A 312 7.74 44.71 -18.27
C LEU A 312 8.12 45.80 -19.28
#